data_AF-W0SCH3-F1
#
_entry.id   AF-W0SCH3-F1
#
_cell.length_a   1.000
_cell.length_b   1.000
_cell.length_c   1.000
_cell.angle_alpha   90.00
_cell.angle_beta   90.00
_cell.angle_gamma   90.00
#
_symmetry.space_group_name_H-M   'P 1'
#
loop_
_entity.id
_entity.type
_entity.pdbx_description
1 polymer ?
#
loop_
_entity_poly.entity_id
_entity_poly.type
_entity_poly.pdbx_seq_one_letter_code
_entity_poly.pdbx_strand_id
1 'polypeptide(L)'
;MPSLSAPTAKPDLDPALVAAAWFAHFATSSLAAMPHEEAVPQRPLAVLAAFAAIALAEGRTLVVLSPDDQQLPEISNALDLSIRPLCLVLPAADFAARIALRATLSLMKSRLARDGEDEQGAAWQKQRERIAKNEALWQEAHRWVARNDRSEWPEQVADLFPVRILPIEAYRSLRQKNSDITVLYRCDAPPELIAPPGSLLQVGARAETPRHRSIAVADADLQLQMELAQLTQEVAELELELATAQAEVADFTRRYYELVGRRMVELDAAQARLAREHAERAPENPEVRAEAKAKQEKAEQSAQENKRFAEASAEEPATFRPSADVKRLFRQIAQKIHPDRATDEADRAWRTQLMSEANRAYRAGDEAALQEVAALWQEGPEGRREPLAENVAVASAPTLARQVERMRARLLEIERELQKLFGSRLYELFIAARQARRQGRDLLAEMAEKLDDTLKQLQQQFAASA
;
A
#
# COMPACT_ATOMS: atom_id res chain seq x y z
N MET A 1 50.04 24.27 -30.12
CA MET A 1 49.47 23.58 -28.94
C MET A 1 47.97 23.80 -28.95
N PRO A 2 47.16 22.85 -29.45
CA PRO A 2 45.71 22.99 -29.38
C PRO A 2 45.25 22.71 -27.95
N SER A 3 44.34 23.56 -27.48
CA SER A 3 43.68 23.46 -26.18
C SER A 3 42.83 22.18 -26.14
N LEU A 4 43.07 21.36 -25.12
CA LEU A 4 42.23 20.21 -24.79
C LEU A 4 40.87 20.74 -24.33
N SER A 5 39.85 20.54 -25.16
CA SER A 5 38.45 20.73 -24.80
C SER A 5 38.10 19.77 -23.67
N ALA A 6 37.48 20.30 -22.61
CA ALA A 6 36.92 19.51 -21.52
C ALA A 6 35.89 18.49 -22.06
N PRO A 7 35.79 17.29 -21.47
CA PRO A 7 34.78 16.31 -21.87
C PRO A 7 33.39 16.91 -21.62
N THR A 8 32.63 17.12 -22.71
CA THR A 8 31.22 17.47 -22.66
C THR A 8 30.48 16.43 -21.82
N ALA A 9 29.90 16.86 -20.69
CA ALA A 9 29.05 16.02 -19.86
C ALA A 9 27.94 15.42 -20.73
N LYS A 10 27.76 14.09 -20.69
CA LYS A 10 26.66 13.41 -21.40
C LYS A 10 25.32 14.04 -20.96
N PRO A 11 24.37 14.26 -21.89
CA PRO A 11 23.06 14.80 -21.53
C PRO A 11 22.36 13.90 -20.51
N ASP A 12 21.64 14.50 -19.55
CA ASP A 12 20.78 13.78 -18.59
C ASP A 12 19.59 13.20 -19.36
N LEU A 13 19.72 11.93 -19.75
CA LEU A 13 18.69 11.20 -20.50
C LEU A 13 17.53 10.83 -19.57
N ASP A 14 16.32 10.85 -20.11
CA ASP A 14 15.12 10.36 -19.42
C ASP A 14 15.32 8.90 -18.95
N PRO A 15 15.16 8.59 -17.65
CA PRO A 15 15.31 7.24 -17.13
C PRO A 15 14.43 6.20 -17.82
N ALA A 16 13.24 6.60 -18.27
CA ALA A 16 12.33 5.70 -19.00
C ALA A 16 12.91 5.29 -20.36
N LEU A 17 13.59 6.22 -21.05
CA LEU A 17 14.22 5.95 -22.35
C LEU A 17 15.45 5.04 -22.21
N VAL A 18 16.26 5.27 -21.17
CA VAL A 18 17.39 4.39 -20.85
C VAL A 18 16.90 2.99 -20.51
N ALA A 19 15.87 2.87 -19.67
CA ALA A 19 15.27 1.59 -19.30
C ALA A 19 14.69 0.84 -20.51
N ALA A 20 14.01 1.54 -21.42
CA ALA A 20 13.50 0.95 -22.65
C ALA A 20 14.62 0.43 -23.56
N ALA A 21 15.73 1.17 -23.66
CA ALA A 21 16.91 0.72 -24.41
C ALA A 21 17.54 -0.53 -23.80
N TRP A 22 17.70 -0.57 -22.47
CA TRP A 22 18.14 -1.78 -21.77
C TRP A 22 17.18 -2.95 -22.01
N PHE A 23 15.86 -2.72 -21.96
CA PHE A 23 14.88 -3.78 -22.13
C PHE A 23 14.83 -4.33 -23.55
N ALA A 24 15.03 -3.49 -24.57
CA ALA A 24 15.05 -3.90 -25.97
C ALA A 24 16.11 -4.97 -26.26
N HIS A 25 17.22 -4.98 -25.51
CA HIS A 25 18.24 -6.03 -25.58
C HIS A 25 17.65 -7.44 -25.34
N PHE A 26 16.73 -7.55 -24.38
CA PHE A 26 16.08 -8.80 -23.98
C PHE A 26 14.90 -9.20 -24.88
N ALA A 27 14.41 -8.29 -25.72
CA ALA A 27 13.37 -8.56 -26.71
C ALA A 27 13.95 -9.22 -27.97
N THR A 28 15.17 -8.85 -28.37
CA THR A 28 15.91 -9.55 -29.42
C THR A 28 16.44 -10.88 -28.89
N SER A 29 16.11 -11.99 -29.56
CA SER A 29 16.62 -13.34 -29.25
C SER A 29 18.13 -13.48 -29.52
N SER A 30 18.95 -12.66 -28.87
CA SER A 30 20.39 -12.70 -28.98
C SER A 30 20.92 -13.86 -28.12
N LEU A 31 21.40 -14.90 -28.80
CA LEU A 31 22.10 -16.06 -28.21
C LEU A 31 23.47 -15.68 -27.59
N ALA A 32 23.76 -14.40 -27.36
CA ALA A 32 25.01 -13.98 -26.74
C ALA A 32 25.05 -14.48 -25.29
N ALA A 33 26.02 -15.36 -24.98
CA ALA A 33 26.21 -15.90 -23.64
C ALA A 33 26.83 -14.89 -22.66
N MET A 34 27.27 -13.73 -23.15
CA MET A 34 27.94 -12.70 -22.35
C MET A 34 26.92 -11.74 -21.74
N PRO A 35 27.15 -11.26 -20.50
CA PRO A 35 26.31 -10.22 -19.89
C PRO A 35 26.25 -8.98 -20.78
N HIS A 36 25.07 -8.37 -20.85
CA HIS A 36 24.95 -7.01 -21.36
C HIS A 36 25.51 -6.05 -20.30
N GLU A 37 26.61 -5.38 -20.61
CA GLU A 37 27.26 -4.45 -19.68
C GLU A 37 26.86 -3.00 -19.96
N GLU A 38 26.42 -2.33 -18.92
CA GLU A 38 25.97 -0.94 -18.95
C GLU A 38 26.68 -0.11 -17.87
N ALA A 39 27.08 1.11 -18.23
CA ALA A 39 27.64 2.04 -17.25
C ALA A 39 26.53 2.52 -16.30
N VAL A 40 26.89 2.91 -15.07
CA VAL A 40 25.93 3.49 -14.12
C VAL A 40 25.39 4.80 -14.71
N PRO A 41 24.08 4.93 -14.99
CA PRO A 41 23.51 6.16 -15.51
C PRO A 41 23.43 7.23 -14.41
N GLN A 42 23.14 8.49 -14.77
CA GLN A 42 23.09 9.60 -13.81
C GLN A 42 22.01 9.40 -12.72
N ARG A 43 20.87 8.79 -13.10
CA ARG A 43 19.73 8.49 -12.21
C ARG A 43 19.47 6.98 -12.13
N PRO A 44 20.38 6.19 -11.52
CA PRO A 44 20.36 4.73 -11.62
C PRO A 44 19.12 4.08 -11.01
N LEU A 45 18.66 4.58 -9.87
CA LEU A 45 17.48 4.02 -9.20
C LEU A 45 16.19 4.27 -10.00
N ALA A 46 16.07 5.44 -10.63
CA ALA A 46 14.93 5.75 -11.50
C ALA A 46 14.92 4.87 -12.75
N VAL A 47 16.09 4.59 -13.34
CA VAL A 47 16.22 3.67 -14.48
C VAL A 47 15.86 2.24 -14.07
N LEU A 48 16.36 1.74 -12.94
CA LEU A 48 16.01 0.42 -12.42
C LEU A 48 14.50 0.28 -12.16
N ALA A 49 13.89 1.30 -11.57
CA ALA A 49 12.44 1.31 -11.32
C ALA A 49 11.63 1.28 -12.63
N ALA A 50 12.01 2.09 -13.62
CA ALA A 50 11.39 2.06 -14.94
C ALA A 50 11.60 0.71 -15.64
N PHE A 51 12.78 0.12 -15.52
CA PHE A 51 13.10 -1.19 -16.10
C PHE A 51 12.26 -2.31 -15.49
N ALA A 52 12.08 -2.31 -14.16
CA ALA A 52 11.20 -3.24 -13.47
C ALA A 52 9.73 -3.09 -13.92
N ALA A 53 9.27 -1.86 -14.11
CA ALA A 53 7.92 -1.58 -14.62
C ALA A 53 7.71 -2.13 -16.03
N ILE A 54 8.68 -1.95 -16.94
CA ILE A 54 8.63 -2.50 -18.30
C ILE A 54 8.60 -4.04 -18.25
N ALA A 55 9.49 -4.67 -17.47
CA ALA A 55 9.53 -6.12 -17.34
C ALA A 55 8.18 -6.69 -16.85
N LEU A 56 7.58 -6.05 -15.85
CA LEU A 56 6.26 -6.44 -15.34
C LEU A 56 5.13 -6.28 -16.38
N ALA A 57 5.13 -5.17 -17.12
CA ALA A 57 4.14 -4.92 -18.16
C ALA A 57 4.19 -5.99 -19.28
N GLU A 58 5.39 -6.46 -19.62
CA GLU A 58 5.64 -7.54 -20.60
C GLU A 58 5.52 -8.95 -19.99
N GLY A 59 5.15 -9.07 -18.71
CA GLY A 59 4.99 -10.35 -18.03
C GLY A 59 6.29 -11.11 -17.77
N ARG A 60 7.44 -10.45 -17.83
CA ARG A 60 8.76 -11.00 -17.51
C ARG A 60 9.03 -10.99 -16.01
N THR A 61 9.74 -12.00 -15.55
CA THR A 61 10.26 -12.09 -14.18
C THR A 61 11.66 -11.48 -14.09
N LEU A 62 11.93 -10.77 -13.00
CA LEU A 62 13.14 -9.99 -12.80
C LEU A 62 13.76 -10.29 -11.43
N VAL A 63 15.06 -10.56 -11.41
CA VAL A 63 15.87 -10.57 -10.19
C VAL A 63 16.88 -9.43 -10.25
N VAL A 64 16.90 -8.58 -9.23
CA VAL A 64 17.91 -7.51 -9.06
C VAL A 64 18.80 -7.88 -7.88
N LEU A 65 20.09 -8.07 -8.15
CA LEU A 65 21.09 -8.39 -7.14
C LEU A 65 21.89 -7.14 -6.77
N SER A 66 21.97 -6.86 -5.47
CA SER A 66 22.85 -5.84 -4.88
C SER A 66 24.03 -6.51 -4.16
N PRO A 67 25.14 -5.79 -3.89
CA PRO A 67 26.24 -6.36 -3.11
C PRO A 67 25.83 -6.68 -1.67
N ASP A 68 25.00 -5.82 -1.06
CA ASP A 68 24.54 -5.92 0.33
C ASP A 68 23.17 -5.23 0.52
N ASP A 69 22.70 -5.18 1.76
CA ASP A 69 21.40 -4.61 2.16
C ASP A 69 21.34 -3.08 1.99
N GLN A 70 22.46 -2.37 1.88
CA GLN A 70 22.49 -0.90 1.98
C GLN A 70 21.68 -0.21 0.87
N GLN A 71 21.64 -0.82 -0.33
CA GLN A 71 20.97 -0.24 -1.49
C GLN A 71 19.47 -0.59 -1.55
N LEU A 72 18.99 -1.58 -0.78
CA LEU A 72 17.61 -2.07 -0.89
C LEU A 72 16.56 -1.00 -0.56
N PRO A 73 16.69 -0.18 0.50
CA PRO A 73 15.68 0.84 0.82
C PRO A 73 15.55 1.89 -0.29
N GLU A 74 16.67 2.30 -0.89
CA GLU A 74 16.67 3.29 -1.98
C GLU A 74 16.06 2.72 -3.26
N ILE A 75 16.40 1.48 -3.62
CA ILE A 75 15.80 0.78 -4.76
C ILE A 75 14.28 0.64 -4.54
N SER A 76 13.87 0.12 -3.37
CA SER A 76 12.46 -0.03 -3.01
C SER A 76 11.72 1.32 -3.09
N ASN A 77 12.32 2.38 -2.56
CA ASN A 77 11.72 3.71 -2.58
C ASN A 77 11.55 4.29 -3.98
N ALA A 78 12.44 3.96 -4.91
CA ALA A 78 12.38 4.40 -6.30
C ALA A 78 11.30 3.67 -7.13
N LEU A 79 10.90 2.46 -6.73
CA LEU A 79 9.82 1.73 -7.39
C LEU A 79 8.51 2.52 -7.34
N ASP A 80 7.77 2.51 -8.45
CA ASP A 80 6.42 3.03 -8.49
C ASP A 80 5.56 2.31 -7.44
N LEU A 81 4.85 3.11 -6.64
CA LEU A 81 3.92 2.67 -5.60
C LEU A 81 2.88 1.68 -6.15
N SER A 82 2.47 1.84 -7.40
CA SER A 82 1.48 0.99 -8.05
C SER A 82 1.97 -0.46 -8.22
N ILE A 83 3.26 -0.69 -8.49
CA ILE A 83 3.82 -2.03 -8.76
C ILE A 83 4.67 -2.57 -7.62
N ARG A 84 5.02 -1.74 -6.63
CA ARG A 84 5.84 -2.13 -5.49
C ARG A 84 5.38 -3.39 -4.76
N PRO A 85 4.07 -3.67 -4.55
CA PRO A 85 3.63 -4.91 -3.92
C PRO A 85 3.96 -6.17 -4.74
N LEU A 86 4.31 -6.01 -6.02
CA LEU A 86 4.75 -7.08 -6.93
C LEU A 86 6.28 -7.31 -6.85
N CYS A 87 6.99 -6.42 -6.17
CA CYS A 87 8.43 -6.43 -6.01
C CYS A 87 8.81 -6.86 -4.60
N LEU A 88 9.26 -8.11 -4.46
CA LEU A 88 9.72 -8.64 -3.19
C LEU A 88 11.14 -8.15 -2.89
N VAL A 89 11.27 -7.29 -1.88
CA VAL A 89 12.57 -6.82 -1.40
C VAL A 89 12.96 -7.64 -0.17
N LEU A 90 14.01 -8.46 -0.27
CA LEU A 90 14.43 -9.37 0.80
C LEU A 90 15.84 -9.04 1.28
N PRO A 91 15.99 -8.49 2.50
CA PRO A 91 17.29 -8.35 3.16
C PRO A 91 17.99 -9.69 3.43
N ALA A 92 19.30 -9.66 3.66
CA ALA A 92 20.09 -10.86 3.99
C ALA A 92 19.73 -11.46 5.35
N ALA A 93 19.44 -10.62 6.34
CA ALA A 93 19.15 -11.09 7.68
C ALA A 93 17.76 -11.75 7.77
N ASP A 94 17.69 -13.01 8.23
CA ASP A 94 16.44 -13.81 8.27
C ASP A 94 15.28 -13.10 8.99
N PHE A 95 15.55 -12.42 10.12
CA PHE A 95 14.51 -11.69 10.84
C PHE A 95 13.94 -10.52 10.02
N ALA A 96 14.79 -9.76 9.32
CA ALA A 96 14.39 -8.60 8.51
C ALA A 96 13.65 -9.07 7.25
N ALA A 97 14.14 -10.15 6.64
CA ALA A 97 13.49 -10.79 5.51
C ALA A 97 12.07 -11.26 5.85
N ARG A 98 11.85 -11.81 7.05
CA ARG A 98 10.50 -12.24 7.48
C ARG A 98 9.54 -11.06 7.63
N ILE A 99 10.03 -9.95 8.16
CA ILE A 99 9.24 -8.71 8.32
C ILE A 99 8.86 -8.17 6.94
N ALA A 100 9.85 -8.03 6.04
CA ALA A 100 9.64 -7.55 4.68
C ALA A 100 8.66 -8.44 3.90
N LEU A 101 8.81 -9.76 3.98
CA LEU A 101 7.93 -10.71 3.31
C LEU A 101 6.48 -10.61 3.81
N ARG A 102 6.28 -10.53 5.14
CA ARG A 102 4.92 -10.40 5.70
C ARG A 102 4.25 -9.12 5.24
N ALA A 103 4.94 -7.99 5.38
CA ALA A 103 4.42 -6.70 4.97
C ALA A 103 4.09 -6.68 3.46
N THR A 104 4.98 -7.20 2.62
CA THR A 104 4.75 -7.26 1.17
C THR A 104 3.56 -8.17 0.82
N LEU A 105 3.41 -9.33 1.47
CA LEU A 105 2.23 -10.20 1.29
C LEU A 105 0.93 -9.53 1.73
N SER A 106 0.94 -8.84 2.87
CA SER A 106 -0.21 -8.09 3.39
C SER A 106 -0.62 -6.95 2.47
N LEU A 107 0.36 -6.19 1.97
CA LEU A 107 0.15 -5.11 1.00
C LEU A 107 -0.40 -5.65 -0.33
N MET A 108 0.20 -6.73 -0.86
CA MET A 108 -0.26 -7.35 -2.10
C MET A 108 -1.69 -7.89 -1.96
N LYS A 109 -2.03 -8.50 -0.83
CA LYS A 109 -3.41 -8.95 -0.54
C LYS A 109 -4.39 -7.79 -0.52
N SER A 110 -4.04 -6.70 0.17
CA SER A 110 -4.85 -5.48 0.23
C SER A 110 -5.17 -4.96 -1.17
N ARG A 111 -4.13 -4.81 -2.00
CA ARG A 111 -4.22 -4.27 -3.36
C ARG A 111 -5.01 -5.17 -4.31
N LEU A 112 -4.80 -6.47 -4.24
CA LEU A 112 -5.57 -7.45 -5.01
C LEU A 112 -7.07 -7.42 -4.68
N ALA A 113 -7.43 -7.14 -3.41
CA ALA A 113 -8.81 -7.04 -2.95
C ALA A 113 -9.49 -5.71 -3.32
N ARG A 114 -8.75 -4.61 -3.40
CA ARG A 114 -9.26 -3.27 -3.78
C ARG A 114 -9.48 -3.09 -5.27
N ASP A 115 -8.65 -3.75 -6.07
CA ASP A 115 -8.68 -3.66 -7.54
C ASP A 115 -8.79 -2.20 -8.02
N GLY A 116 -7.85 -1.37 -7.58
CA GLY A 116 -7.88 0.06 -7.79
C GLY A 116 -7.63 0.52 -9.24
N GLU A 117 -7.58 1.83 -9.51
CA GLU A 117 -7.17 2.34 -10.84
C GLU A 117 -5.71 2.00 -11.11
N ASP A 118 -4.86 2.14 -10.08
CA ASP A 118 -3.43 1.76 -10.12
C ASP A 118 -3.25 0.25 -10.39
N GLU A 119 -4.19 -0.60 -9.95
CA GLU A 119 -4.12 -2.07 -10.05
C GLU A 119 -4.75 -2.66 -11.33
N GLN A 120 -5.10 -1.82 -12.31
CA GLN A 120 -5.72 -2.27 -13.57
C GLN A 120 -4.73 -2.53 -14.70
N GLY A 121 -3.46 -2.12 -14.54
CA GLY A 121 -2.42 -2.30 -15.55
C GLY A 121 -2.11 -3.76 -15.86
N ALA A 122 -1.43 -3.99 -17.00
CA ALA A 122 -1.04 -5.32 -17.47
C ALA A 122 -0.27 -6.13 -16.41
N ALA A 123 0.60 -5.47 -15.65
CA ALA A 123 1.35 -6.07 -14.56
C ALA A 123 0.45 -6.74 -13.50
N TRP A 124 -0.63 -6.06 -13.10
CA TRP A 124 -1.57 -6.57 -12.10
C TRP A 124 -2.49 -7.66 -12.65
N GLN A 125 -2.87 -7.58 -13.93
CA GLN A 125 -3.60 -8.68 -14.59
C GLN A 125 -2.75 -9.95 -14.60
N LYS A 126 -1.48 -9.85 -14.99
CA LYS A 126 -0.51 -10.95 -14.92
C LYS A 126 -0.27 -11.42 -13.51
N GLN A 127 -0.30 -10.52 -12.52
CA GLN A 127 -0.21 -10.92 -11.13
C GLN A 127 -1.42 -11.74 -10.70
N ARG A 128 -2.66 -11.34 -11.05
CA ARG A 128 -3.86 -12.12 -10.75
C ARG A 128 -3.80 -13.52 -11.37
N GLU A 129 -3.35 -13.63 -12.63
CA GLU A 129 -3.09 -14.92 -13.28
C GLU A 129 -2.05 -15.75 -12.50
N ARG A 130 -0.95 -15.13 -12.04
CA ARG A 130 0.11 -15.79 -11.26
C ARG A 130 -0.42 -16.30 -9.92
N ILE A 131 -1.19 -15.49 -9.19
CA ILE A 131 -1.78 -15.90 -7.91
C ILE A 131 -2.78 -17.04 -8.14
N ALA A 132 -3.65 -16.95 -9.15
CA ALA A 132 -4.59 -18.03 -9.47
C ALA A 132 -3.89 -19.36 -9.79
N LYS A 133 -2.75 -19.32 -10.50
CA LYS A 133 -1.92 -20.51 -10.77
C LYS A 133 -1.26 -21.08 -9.51
N ASN A 134 -1.03 -20.24 -8.50
CA ASN A 134 -0.33 -20.58 -7.25
C ASN A 134 -1.25 -20.46 -6.03
N GLU A 135 -2.56 -20.70 -6.18
CA GLU A 135 -3.56 -20.44 -5.14
C GLU A 135 -3.25 -21.18 -3.82
N ALA A 136 -2.80 -22.44 -3.89
CA ALA A 136 -2.43 -23.21 -2.70
C ALA A 136 -1.27 -22.55 -1.92
N LEU A 137 -0.24 -22.10 -2.63
CA LEU A 137 0.90 -21.39 -2.06
C LEU A 137 0.50 -20.03 -1.49
N TRP A 138 -0.40 -19.30 -2.18
CA TRP A 138 -0.95 -18.03 -1.72
C TRP A 138 -1.69 -18.19 -0.37
N GLN A 139 -2.54 -19.21 -0.26
CA GLN A 139 -3.26 -19.51 0.98
C GLN A 139 -2.33 -19.99 2.10
N GLU A 140 -1.28 -20.73 1.77
CA GLU A 140 -0.24 -21.12 2.73
C GLU A 140 0.54 -19.91 3.25
N ALA A 141 0.98 -19.01 2.36
CA ALA A 141 1.68 -17.79 2.70
C ALA A 141 0.85 -16.91 3.65
N HIS A 142 -0.46 -16.78 3.41
CA HIS A 142 -1.32 -16.02 4.32
C HIS A 142 -1.56 -16.67 5.67
N ARG A 143 -1.64 -18.01 5.73
CA ARG A 143 -1.66 -18.71 7.03
C ARG A 143 -0.37 -18.45 7.80
N TRP A 144 0.77 -18.43 7.12
CA TRP A 144 2.06 -18.10 7.72
C TRP A 144 2.13 -16.64 8.23
N VAL A 145 1.62 -15.68 7.46
CA VAL A 145 1.46 -14.28 7.91
C VAL A 145 0.60 -14.23 9.18
N ALA A 146 -0.57 -14.87 9.17
CA ALA A 146 -1.52 -14.85 10.28
C ALA A 146 -0.99 -15.49 11.58
N ARG A 147 -0.13 -16.52 11.49
CA ARG A 147 0.54 -17.09 12.67
C ARG A 147 1.50 -16.11 13.32
N ASN A 148 2.14 -15.25 12.52
CA ASN A 148 3.15 -14.27 12.93
C ASN A 148 4.18 -14.81 13.95
N ASP A 149 4.64 -16.04 13.74
CA ASP A 149 5.57 -16.74 14.61
C ASP A 149 6.93 -16.94 13.91
N ARG A 150 7.82 -17.74 14.52
CA ARG A 150 9.13 -18.07 13.97
C ARG A 150 9.11 -19.29 13.03
N SER A 151 7.93 -19.82 12.67
CA SER A 151 7.84 -20.93 11.71
C SER A 151 8.45 -20.52 10.38
N GLU A 152 9.09 -21.46 9.68
CA GLU A 152 9.62 -21.20 8.34
C GLU A 152 8.50 -20.73 7.41
N TRP A 153 8.81 -19.77 6.53
CA TRP A 153 7.90 -19.37 5.47
C TRP A 153 7.77 -20.51 4.43
N PRO A 154 6.72 -20.51 3.59
CA PRO A 154 6.58 -21.50 2.54
C PRO A 154 7.77 -21.51 1.59
N GLU A 155 8.30 -22.69 1.27
CA GLU A 155 9.56 -22.83 0.52
C GLU A 155 9.52 -22.12 -0.85
N GLN A 156 8.36 -22.11 -1.51
CA GLN A 156 8.17 -21.53 -2.86
C GLN A 156 7.63 -20.10 -2.85
N VAL A 157 7.55 -19.43 -1.69
CA VAL A 157 6.87 -18.13 -1.55
C VAL A 157 7.35 -17.06 -2.53
N ALA A 158 8.62 -17.12 -2.95
CA ALA A 158 9.19 -16.18 -3.92
C ALA A 158 8.52 -16.28 -5.31
N ASP A 159 7.91 -17.41 -5.68
CA ASP A 159 7.23 -17.61 -6.97
C ASP A 159 5.94 -16.78 -7.11
N LEU A 160 5.38 -16.35 -5.97
CA LEU A 160 4.29 -15.37 -5.94
C LEU A 160 4.73 -14.00 -6.46
N PHE A 161 6.04 -13.71 -6.51
CA PHE A 161 6.55 -12.39 -6.85
C PHE A 161 7.28 -12.39 -8.20
N PRO A 162 6.82 -11.57 -9.16
CA PRO A 162 7.47 -11.44 -10.46
C PRO A 162 8.81 -10.71 -10.40
N VAL A 163 8.97 -9.78 -9.46
CA VAL A 163 10.23 -9.04 -9.26
C VAL A 163 10.78 -9.36 -7.88
N ARG A 164 12.08 -9.67 -7.80
CA ARG A 164 12.79 -9.97 -6.56
C ARG A 164 14.04 -9.09 -6.48
N ILE A 165 14.19 -8.35 -5.39
CA ILE A 165 15.33 -7.44 -5.16
C ILE A 165 16.01 -7.86 -3.86
N LEU A 166 17.27 -8.24 -3.96
CA LEU A 166 17.95 -8.91 -2.85
C LEU A 166 19.47 -8.77 -2.95
N PRO A 167 20.19 -8.78 -1.82
CA PRO A 167 21.64 -8.86 -1.82
C PRO A 167 22.11 -10.25 -2.25
N ILE A 168 23.37 -10.37 -2.64
CA ILE A 168 24.00 -11.65 -2.99
C ILE A 168 23.82 -12.70 -1.87
N GLU A 169 23.91 -12.29 -0.60
CA GLU A 169 23.80 -13.24 0.52
C GLU A 169 22.39 -13.84 0.64
N ALA A 170 21.33 -13.02 0.51
CA ALA A 170 19.96 -13.52 0.46
C ALA A 170 19.71 -14.38 -0.80
N TYR A 171 20.33 -14.04 -1.93
CA TYR A 171 20.21 -14.84 -3.16
C TYR A 171 20.76 -16.26 -2.97
N ARG A 172 21.83 -16.43 -2.19
CA ARG A 172 22.42 -17.75 -1.93
C ARG A 172 21.45 -18.67 -1.20
N SER A 173 20.75 -18.15 -0.19
CA SER A 173 19.79 -18.90 0.62
C SER A 173 18.44 -19.10 -0.09
N LEU A 174 18.11 -18.27 -1.07
CA LEU A 174 16.88 -18.39 -1.86
C LEU A 174 16.85 -19.70 -2.66
N ARG A 175 15.80 -20.49 -2.48
CA ARG A 175 15.62 -21.77 -3.20
C ARG A 175 15.23 -21.55 -4.67
N GLN A 176 14.29 -20.66 -4.93
CA GLN A 176 13.82 -20.35 -6.29
C GLN A 176 14.61 -19.19 -6.87
N LYS A 177 15.53 -19.51 -7.77
CA LYS A 177 16.43 -18.53 -8.40
C LYS A 177 16.05 -18.16 -9.83
N ASN A 178 15.07 -18.86 -10.41
CA ASN A 178 14.67 -18.69 -11.80
C ASN A 178 14.10 -17.30 -12.04
N SER A 179 14.54 -16.67 -13.14
CA SER A 179 14.00 -15.42 -13.66
C SER A 179 14.26 -15.31 -15.17
N ASP A 180 13.43 -14.54 -15.86
CA ASP A 180 13.62 -14.22 -17.29
C ASP A 180 14.78 -13.24 -17.48
N ILE A 181 15.03 -12.37 -16.50
CA ILE A 181 16.06 -11.33 -16.52
C ILE A 181 16.71 -11.26 -15.13
N THR A 182 18.04 -11.24 -15.10
CA THR A 182 18.83 -10.96 -13.89
C THR A 182 19.64 -9.69 -14.08
N VAL A 183 19.55 -8.77 -13.13
CA VAL A 183 20.30 -7.51 -13.09
C VAL A 183 21.31 -7.57 -11.95
N LEU A 184 22.59 -7.43 -12.28
CA LEU A 184 23.68 -7.26 -11.33
C LEU A 184 23.93 -5.77 -11.14
N TYR A 185 23.44 -5.20 -10.05
CA TYR A 185 23.61 -3.78 -9.76
C TYR A 185 24.80 -3.56 -8.85
N ARG A 186 25.90 -3.03 -9.44
CA ARG A 186 27.16 -2.72 -8.74
C ARG A 186 27.76 -3.93 -7.99
N CYS A 187 27.54 -5.13 -8.52
CA CYS A 187 28.03 -6.37 -7.95
C CYS A 187 28.45 -7.35 -9.04
N ASP A 188 29.25 -8.33 -8.66
CA ASP A 188 29.66 -9.42 -9.55
C ASP A 188 28.63 -10.55 -9.50
N ALA A 189 28.54 -11.32 -10.58
CA ALA A 189 27.74 -12.55 -10.61
C ALA A 189 28.24 -13.53 -9.52
N PRO A 190 27.38 -14.00 -8.59
CA PRO A 190 27.78 -15.06 -7.69
C PRO A 190 27.98 -16.37 -8.46
N PRO A 191 28.88 -17.26 -8.03
CA PRO A 191 29.21 -18.49 -8.76
C PRO A 191 28.02 -19.44 -8.93
N GLU A 192 27.04 -19.37 -8.03
CA GLU A 192 25.79 -20.14 -8.10
C GLU A 192 24.69 -19.49 -8.98
N LEU A 193 24.94 -18.35 -9.62
CA LEU A 193 24.00 -17.74 -10.56
C LEU A 193 23.97 -18.53 -11.87
N ILE A 194 22.82 -19.14 -12.16
CA ILE A 194 22.54 -19.78 -13.44
C ILE A 194 21.53 -18.90 -14.17
N ALA A 195 22.00 -18.11 -15.13
CA ALA A 195 21.19 -17.24 -15.95
C ALA A 195 21.10 -17.79 -17.39
N PRO A 196 19.90 -17.83 -18.01
CA PRO A 196 19.78 -18.13 -19.44
C PRO A 196 20.68 -17.22 -20.30
N PRO A 197 21.18 -17.70 -21.46
CA PRO A 197 21.91 -16.84 -22.39
C PRO A 197 21.08 -15.61 -22.78
N GLY A 198 21.72 -14.44 -22.76
CA GLY A 198 21.05 -13.17 -23.07
C GLY A 198 20.09 -12.64 -22.00
N SER A 199 20.06 -13.20 -20.77
CA SER A 199 19.19 -12.71 -19.68
C SER A 199 19.89 -11.86 -18.62
N LEU A 200 21.22 -11.68 -18.73
CA LEU A 200 22.03 -11.02 -17.71
C LEU A 200 22.35 -9.56 -18.09
N LEU A 201 21.96 -8.62 -17.24
CA LEU A 201 22.33 -7.20 -17.31
C LEU A 201 23.30 -6.88 -16.17
N GLN A 202 24.45 -6.28 -16.47
CA GLN A 202 25.39 -5.79 -15.46
C GLN A 202 25.44 -4.26 -15.50
N VAL A 203 25.11 -3.62 -14.38
CA VAL A 203 25.05 -2.16 -14.25
C VAL A 203 26.11 -1.69 -13.27
N GLY A 204 27.20 -1.12 -13.79
CA GLY A 204 28.32 -0.61 -13.01
C GLY A 204 29.30 -1.66 -12.50
N ALA A 205 30.45 -1.19 -12.04
CA ALA A 205 31.52 -2.01 -11.46
C ALA A 205 31.41 -2.09 -9.93
N ARG A 206 32.00 -3.14 -9.36
CA ARG A 206 32.10 -3.38 -7.92
C ARG A 206 32.89 -2.26 -7.22
N ALA A 207 32.32 -1.70 -6.15
CA ALA A 207 33.09 -0.94 -5.15
C ALA A 207 33.86 -1.93 -4.26
N GLU A 208 35.14 -1.66 -3.98
CA GLU A 208 35.96 -2.49 -3.08
C GLU A 208 35.28 -2.60 -1.70
N THR A 209 34.96 -3.82 -1.26
CA THR A 209 34.28 -4.06 0.01
C THR A 209 35.23 -3.84 1.20
N PRO A 210 34.88 -3.04 2.24
CA PRO A 210 35.67 -2.96 3.47
C PRO A 210 35.53 -4.25 4.29
N ARG A 211 36.63 -4.72 4.87
CA ARG A 211 36.68 -5.92 5.73
C ARG A 211 35.92 -5.69 7.04
N HIS A 212 34.93 -6.55 7.34
CA HIS A 212 34.21 -6.57 8.61
C HIS A 212 35.16 -6.74 9.82
N ARG A 213 35.01 -5.88 10.83
CA ARG A 213 35.62 -6.03 12.16
C ARG A 213 34.57 -6.51 13.17
N SER A 214 35.03 -7.32 14.11
CA SER A 214 34.28 -8.11 15.09
C SER A 214 33.33 -7.31 15.99
N ILE A 215 32.10 -7.81 16.08
CA ILE A 215 30.93 -7.22 16.74
C ILE A 215 30.28 -8.37 17.55
N ALA A 216 30.16 -8.26 18.87
CA ALA A 216 29.41 -9.24 19.67
C ALA A 216 28.41 -8.53 20.61
N VAL A 217 28.80 -7.41 21.23
CA VAL A 217 27.86 -6.50 21.92
C VAL A 217 27.19 -5.54 20.95
N ALA A 218 27.91 -5.06 19.93
CA ALA A 218 27.31 -4.30 18.85
C ALA A 218 26.33 -5.13 18.00
N ASP A 219 26.28 -6.46 18.13
CA ASP A 219 25.50 -7.33 17.24
C ASP A 219 24.01 -7.32 17.61
N ALA A 220 23.71 -7.37 18.91
CA ALA A 220 22.32 -7.31 19.39
C ALA A 220 21.71 -5.91 19.21
N ASP A 221 22.46 -4.86 19.50
CA ASP A 221 22.00 -3.48 19.31
C ASP A 221 21.86 -3.16 17.82
N LEU A 222 22.81 -3.59 16.98
CA LEU A 222 22.72 -3.46 15.52
C LEU A 222 21.53 -4.26 14.97
N GLN A 223 21.30 -5.48 15.46
CA GLN A 223 20.14 -6.27 15.08
C GLN A 223 18.82 -5.56 15.41
N LEU A 224 18.68 -5.00 16.61
CA LEU A 224 17.50 -4.23 17.00
C LEU A 224 17.33 -2.95 16.17
N GLN A 225 18.43 -2.28 15.82
CA GLN A 225 18.40 -1.11 14.94
C GLN A 225 17.94 -1.47 13.52
N MET A 226 18.49 -2.54 12.95
CA MET A 226 18.09 -3.06 11.64
C MET A 226 16.62 -3.48 11.65
N GLU A 227 16.19 -4.17 12.70
CA GLU A 227 14.80 -4.57 12.86
C GLU A 227 13.87 -3.35 12.95
N LEU A 228 14.20 -2.37 13.79
CA LEU A 228 13.42 -1.15 13.92
C LEU A 228 13.36 -0.37 12.60
N ALA A 229 14.47 -0.32 11.84
CA ALA A 229 14.51 0.32 10.54
C ALA A 229 13.57 -0.37 9.54
N GLN A 230 13.65 -1.71 9.45
CA GLN A 230 12.76 -2.49 8.58
C GLN A 230 11.30 -2.28 8.97
N LEU A 231 10.96 -2.47 10.25
CA LEU A 231 9.60 -2.29 10.74
C LEU A 231 9.07 -0.88 10.50
N THR A 232 9.90 0.15 10.66
CA THR A 232 9.50 1.54 10.39
C THR A 232 9.12 1.75 8.93
N GLN A 233 9.90 1.17 8.01
CA GLN A 233 9.59 1.24 6.58
C GLN A 233 8.26 0.55 6.27
N GLU A 234 8.07 -0.67 6.78
CA GLU A 234 6.86 -1.45 6.53
C GLU A 234 5.61 -0.84 7.17
N VAL A 235 5.70 -0.33 8.39
CA VAL A 235 4.60 0.35 9.08
C VAL A 235 4.17 1.57 8.26
N ALA A 236 5.09 2.40 7.80
CA ALA A 236 4.72 3.57 7.01
C ALA A 236 4.06 3.22 5.66
N GLU A 237 4.47 2.13 5.02
CA GLU A 237 3.84 1.64 3.78
C GLU A 237 2.42 1.13 4.04
N LEU A 238 2.21 0.35 5.10
CA LEU A 238 0.88 -0.14 5.46
C LEU A 238 -0.04 0.94 6.05
N GLU A 239 0.51 1.96 6.73
CA GLU A 239 -0.24 3.14 7.17
C GLU A 239 -0.78 3.93 5.97
N LEU A 240 0.06 4.13 4.95
CA LEU A 240 -0.38 4.74 3.69
C LEU A 240 -1.51 3.90 3.07
N GLU A 241 -1.35 2.59 3.02
CA GLU A 241 -2.37 1.69 2.47
C GLU A 241 -3.70 1.78 3.23
N LEU A 242 -3.65 1.75 4.56
CA LEU A 242 -4.82 1.87 5.44
C LEU A 242 -5.51 3.22 5.26
N ALA A 243 -4.76 4.32 5.30
CA ALA A 243 -5.29 5.66 5.11
C ALA A 243 -5.92 5.81 3.72
N THR A 244 -5.31 5.22 2.68
CA THR A 244 -5.87 5.21 1.33
C THR A 244 -7.20 4.48 1.28
N ALA A 245 -7.25 3.25 1.83
CA ALA A 245 -8.44 2.42 1.80
C ALA A 245 -9.60 3.04 2.59
N GLN A 246 -9.31 3.60 3.77
CA GLN A 246 -10.30 4.30 4.59
C GLN A 246 -10.87 5.52 3.85
N ALA A 247 -10.02 6.30 3.18
CA ALA A 247 -10.46 7.49 2.47
C ALA A 247 -11.28 7.19 1.21
N GLU A 248 -10.92 6.14 0.45
CA GLU A 248 -11.73 5.66 -0.68
C GLU A 248 -13.12 5.20 -0.24
N VAL A 249 -13.18 4.43 0.85
CA VAL A 249 -14.46 3.98 1.41
C VAL A 249 -15.25 5.16 1.94
N ALA A 250 -14.63 6.11 2.63
CA ALA A 250 -15.29 7.32 3.14
C ALA A 250 -15.93 8.15 2.01
N ASP A 251 -15.18 8.43 0.93
CA ASP A 251 -15.71 9.14 -0.25
C ASP A 251 -16.88 8.40 -0.91
N PHE A 252 -16.76 7.07 -1.06
CA PHE A 252 -17.85 6.24 -1.55
C PHE A 252 -19.07 6.29 -0.64
N THR A 253 -18.86 6.20 0.68
CA THR A 253 -19.92 6.19 1.68
C THR A 253 -20.68 7.51 1.66
N ARG A 254 -19.98 8.63 1.54
CA ARG A 254 -20.58 9.96 1.39
C ARG A 254 -21.51 10.00 0.18
N ARG A 255 -21.01 9.58 -0.98
CA ARG A 255 -21.80 9.50 -2.20
C ARG A 255 -23.01 8.55 -2.07
N TYR A 256 -22.85 7.43 -1.39
CA TYR A 256 -23.93 6.48 -1.12
C TYR A 256 -25.05 7.12 -0.29
N TYR A 257 -24.74 7.80 0.82
CA TYR A 257 -25.78 8.43 1.62
C TYR A 257 -26.42 9.65 0.93
N GLU A 258 -25.65 10.41 0.15
CA GLU A 258 -26.16 11.51 -0.66
C GLU A 258 -27.20 11.06 -1.70
N LEU A 259 -26.91 9.97 -2.42
CA LEU A 259 -27.77 9.47 -3.49
C LEU A 259 -28.84 8.48 -3.02
N VAL A 260 -28.45 7.50 -2.21
CA VAL A 260 -29.29 6.36 -1.83
C VAL A 260 -29.84 6.51 -0.43
N GLY A 261 -29.00 6.91 0.55
CA GLY A 261 -29.39 7.00 1.96
C GLY A 261 -30.60 7.89 2.21
N ARG A 262 -30.62 9.09 1.63
CA ARG A 262 -31.78 10.01 1.72
C ARG A 262 -33.08 9.39 1.19
N ARG A 263 -33.02 8.71 0.05
CA ARG A 263 -34.18 8.04 -0.56
C ARG A 263 -34.66 6.85 0.25
N MET A 264 -33.76 6.11 0.91
CA MET A 264 -34.14 5.05 1.83
C MET A 264 -34.92 5.59 3.02
N VAL A 265 -34.50 6.72 3.59
CA VAL A 265 -35.24 7.39 4.69
C VAL A 265 -36.64 7.80 4.22
N GLU A 266 -36.74 8.40 3.03
CA GLU A 266 -38.04 8.77 2.45
C GLU A 266 -38.94 7.55 2.22
N LEU A 267 -38.37 6.45 1.72
CA LEU A 267 -39.08 5.20 1.48
C LEU A 267 -39.59 4.58 2.77
N ASP A 268 -38.73 4.45 3.79
CA ASP A 268 -39.13 3.87 5.08
C ASP A 268 -40.20 4.75 5.75
N ALA A 269 -40.08 6.08 5.66
CA ALA A 269 -41.10 7.00 6.16
C ALA A 269 -42.44 6.86 5.41
N ALA A 270 -42.42 6.68 4.08
CA ALA A 270 -43.63 6.44 3.29
C ALA A 270 -44.28 5.09 3.65
N GLN A 271 -43.49 4.04 3.81
CA GLN A 271 -43.97 2.71 4.24
C GLN A 271 -44.57 2.74 5.64
N ALA A 272 -43.95 3.47 6.58
CA ALA A 272 -44.46 3.64 7.93
C ALA A 272 -45.81 4.37 7.94
N ARG A 273 -45.96 5.43 7.12
CA ARG A 273 -47.25 6.12 6.96
C ARG A 273 -48.33 5.17 6.43
N LEU A 274 -48.05 4.43 5.36
CA LEU A 274 -49.01 3.49 4.78
C LEU A 274 -49.44 2.40 5.78
N ALA A 275 -48.48 1.79 6.47
CA ALA A 275 -48.75 0.75 7.45
C ALA A 275 -49.56 1.30 8.64
N ARG A 276 -49.30 2.54 9.07
CA ARG A 276 -50.09 3.22 10.10
C ARG A 276 -51.53 3.41 9.67
N GLU A 277 -51.80 3.89 8.46
CA GLU A 277 -53.18 4.06 8.02
C GLU A 277 -53.91 2.72 7.88
N HIS A 278 -53.22 1.66 7.43
CA HIS A 278 -53.81 0.32 7.41
C HIS A 278 -54.17 -0.16 8.82
N ALA A 279 -53.33 0.10 9.81
CA ALA A 279 -53.62 -0.21 11.21
C ALA A 279 -54.81 0.61 11.76
N GLU A 280 -54.96 1.86 11.34
CA GLU A 280 -56.11 2.72 11.71
C GLU A 280 -57.42 2.23 11.07
N ARG A 281 -57.37 1.70 9.84
CA ARG A 281 -58.53 1.09 9.15
C ARG A 281 -58.89 -0.31 9.69
N ALA A 282 -57.95 -1.02 10.32
CA ALA A 282 -58.14 -2.37 10.86
C ALA A 282 -57.62 -2.52 12.31
N PRO A 283 -58.20 -1.79 13.28
CA PRO A 283 -57.68 -1.69 14.65
C PRO A 283 -57.73 -3.02 15.42
N GLU A 284 -58.64 -3.91 15.03
CA GLU A 284 -58.83 -5.24 15.63
C GLU A 284 -57.74 -6.24 15.22
N ASN A 285 -56.97 -5.97 14.15
CA ASN A 285 -55.96 -6.91 13.65
C ASN A 285 -54.59 -6.68 14.35
N PRO A 286 -54.13 -7.60 15.22
CA PRO A 286 -52.85 -7.45 15.90
C PRO A 286 -51.64 -7.48 14.96
N GLU A 287 -51.70 -8.21 13.84
CA GLU A 287 -50.58 -8.35 12.90
C GLU A 287 -50.32 -7.03 12.17
N VAL A 288 -51.36 -6.36 11.69
CA VAL A 288 -51.25 -5.06 10.99
C VAL A 288 -50.70 -3.97 11.93
N ARG A 289 -51.09 -3.99 13.21
CA ARG A 289 -50.53 -3.08 14.23
C ARG A 289 -49.05 -3.35 14.50
N ALA A 290 -48.67 -4.62 14.58
CA ALA A 290 -47.27 -5.01 14.77
C ALA A 290 -46.41 -4.58 13.56
N GLU A 291 -46.91 -4.76 12.34
CA GLU A 291 -46.25 -4.31 11.12
C GLU A 291 -46.08 -2.79 11.08
N ALA A 292 -47.13 -2.02 11.39
CA ALA A 292 -47.06 -0.56 11.46
C ALA A 292 -46.00 -0.08 12.45
N LYS A 293 -45.93 -0.72 13.63
CA LYS A 293 -44.91 -0.41 14.63
C LYS A 293 -43.50 -0.75 14.12
N ALA A 294 -43.29 -1.92 13.52
CA ALA A 294 -42.00 -2.31 12.97
C ALA A 294 -41.53 -1.37 11.85
N LYS A 295 -42.44 -0.93 10.98
CA LYS A 295 -42.13 0.05 9.92
C LYS A 295 -41.79 1.42 10.49
N GLN A 296 -42.49 1.87 11.53
CA GLN A 296 -42.20 3.11 12.24
C GLN A 296 -40.81 3.05 12.91
N GLU A 297 -40.51 1.98 13.63
CA GLU A 297 -39.19 1.77 14.26
C GLU A 297 -38.07 1.77 13.21
N LYS A 298 -38.29 1.13 12.06
CA LYS A 298 -37.34 1.12 10.94
C LYS A 298 -37.10 2.53 10.35
N ALA A 299 -38.17 3.32 10.16
CA ALA A 299 -38.06 4.68 9.64
C ALA A 299 -37.31 5.61 10.60
N GLU A 300 -37.53 5.45 11.91
CA GLU A 300 -36.80 6.20 12.93
C GLU A 300 -35.31 5.81 12.94
N GLN A 301 -35.00 4.51 12.83
CA GLN A 301 -33.62 4.02 12.75
C GLN A 301 -32.89 4.57 11.53
N SER A 302 -33.48 4.45 10.32
CA SER A 302 -32.82 4.92 9.09
C SER A 302 -32.65 6.44 9.07
N ALA A 303 -33.61 7.20 9.59
CA ALA A 303 -33.48 8.64 9.76
C ALA A 303 -32.35 9.02 10.73
N GLN A 304 -32.23 8.31 11.86
CA GLN A 304 -31.17 8.56 12.83
C GLN A 304 -29.78 8.20 12.26
N GLU A 305 -29.66 7.07 11.56
CA GLU A 305 -28.41 6.66 10.91
C GLU A 305 -27.95 7.65 9.85
N ASN A 306 -28.85 8.06 8.95
CA ASN A 306 -28.55 9.03 7.90
C ASN A 306 -28.16 10.40 8.49
N LYS A 307 -28.79 10.83 9.60
CA LYS A 307 -28.43 12.07 10.30
C LYS A 307 -27.03 11.98 10.92
N ARG A 308 -26.74 10.91 11.67
CA ARG A 308 -25.41 10.67 12.26
C ARG A 308 -24.32 10.66 11.18
N PHE A 309 -24.61 10.06 10.03
CA PHE A 309 -23.69 10.03 8.92
C PHE A 309 -23.45 11.43 8.32
N ALA A 310 -24.52 12.20 8.10
CA ALA A 310 -24.42 13.57 7.59
C ALA A 310 -23.59 14.47 8.52
N GLU A 311 -23.72 14.30 9.84
CA GLU A 311 -22.90 14.99 10.84
C GLU A 311 -21.44 14.55 10.79
N ALA A 312 -21.17 13.25 10.72
CA ALA A 312 -19.81 12.70 10.67
C ALA A 312 -19.05 13.07 9.39
N SER A 313 -19.75 13.23 8.26
CA SER A 313 -19.13 13.50 6.96
C SER A 313 -18.99 14.99 6.63
N ALA A 314 -19.47 15.88 7.51
CA ALA A 314 -19.50 17.32 7.25
C ALA A 314 -18.10 17.95 7.10
N GLU A 315 -17.11 17.37 7.76
CA GLU A 315 -15.72 17.85 7.76
C GLU A 315 -14.81 17.08 6.80
N GLU A 316 -15.34 16.04 6.14
CA GLU A 316 -14.56 15.25 5.20
C GLU A 316 -14.48 15.91 3.81
N PRO A 317 -13.31 15.87 3.16
CA PRO A 317 -13.12 16.44 1.83
C PRO A 317 -14.04 15.77 0.79
N ALA A 318 -14.51 16.57 -0.17
CA ALA A 318 -15.55 16.14 -1.12
C ALA A 318 -15.10 15.10 -2.15
N THR A 319 -13.80 14.91 -2.37
CA THR A 319 -13.29 13.86 -3.28
C THR A 319 -11.89 13.43 -2.86
N PHE A 320 -11.68 12.13 -2.66
CA PHE A 320 -10.37 11.59 -2.36
C PHE A 320 -9.64 11.14 -3.65
N ARG A 321 -8.65 11.93 -4.07
CA ARG A 321 -7.78 11.63 -5.23
C ARG A 321 -6.35 12.15 -5.01
N PRO A 322 -5.58 11.57 -4.07
CA PRO A 322 -4.24 12.05 -3.78
C PRO A 322 -3.30 11.81 -4.98
N SER A 323 -2.45 12.79 -5.27
CA SER A 323 -1.39 12.64 -6.27
C SER A 323 -0.35 11.61 -5.83
N ALA A 324 0.47 11.12 -6.77
CA ALA A 324 1.59 10.25 -6.46
C ALA A 324 2.60 10.93 -5.51
N ASP A 325 2.77 12.25 -5.63
CA ASP A 325 3.66 13.04 -4.78
C ASP A 325 3.11 13.16 -3.36
N VAL A 326 1.80 13.37 -3.18
CA VAL A 326 1.12 13.35 -1.88
C VAL A 326 1.27 11.99 -1.19
N LYS A 327 1.04 10.88 -1.91
CA LYS A 327 1.25 9.51 -1.39
C LYS A 327 2.71 9.31 -0.94
N ARG A 328 3.67 9.76 -1.76
CA ARG A 328 5.11 9.65 -1.46
C ARG A 328 5.50 10.48 -0.24
N LEU A 329 5.03 11.73 -0.17
CA LEU A 329 5.34 12.65 0.92
C LEU A 329 4.77 12.15 2.25
N PHE A 330 3.51 11.72 2.27
CA PHE A 330 2.88 11.13 3.46
C PHE A 330 3.70 9.95 3.99
N ARG A 331 4.09 9.01 3.13
CA ARG A 331 4.91 7.85 3.53
C ARG A 331 6.24 8.29 4.16
N GLN A 332 6.93 9.24 3.54
CA GLN A 332 8.22 9.74 4.04
C GLN A 332 8.06 10.44 5.40
N ILE A 333 6.97 11.17 5.60
CA ILE A 333 6.65 11.80 6.88
C ILE A 333 6.36 10.71 7.92
N ALA A 334 5.46 9.77 7.63
CA ALA A 334 5.08 8.68 8.53
C ALA A 334 6.30 7.90 9.05
N GLN A 335 7.29 7.60 8.19
CA GLN A 335 8.54 6.94 8.59
C GLN A 335 9.31 7.72 9.67
N LYS A 336 9.26 9.06 9.63
CA LYS A 336 9.99 9.93 10.57
C LYS A 336 9.21 10.16 11.86
N ILE A 337 7.93 10.48 11.74
CA ILE A 337 7.11 10.98 12.84
C ILE A 337 6.30 9.90 13.56
N HIS A 338 6.44 8.61 13.21
CA HIS A 338 5.60 7.57 13.80
C HIS A 338 5.69 7.54 15.35
N PRO A 339 4.55 7.52 16.08
CA PRO A 339 4.53 7.58 17.54
C PRO A 339 5.21 6.38 18.24
N ASP A 340 5.28 5.22 17.58
CA ASP A 340 5.94 4.04 18.17
C ASP A 340 7.47 4.10 18.13
N ARG A 341 8.05 5.07 17.42
CA ARG A 341 9.48 5.40 17.47
C ARG A 341 9.82 6.35 18.64
N ALA A 342 8.86 6.74 19.45
CA ALA A 342 9.09 7.66 20.55
C ALA A 342 9.99 7.04 21.64
N THR A 343 10.82 7.87 22.26
CA THR A 343 11.69 7.47 23.38
C THR A 343 11.01 7.60 24.74
N ASP A 344 10.07 8.54 24.85
CA ASP A 344 9.31 8.86 26.05
C ASP A 344 7.87 9.29 25.68
N GLU A 345 7.05 9.59 26.69
CA GLU A 345 5.63 9.88 26.51
C GLU A 345 5.37 11.27 25.92
N ALA A 346 6.26 12.25 26.16
CA ALA A 346 6.12 13.58 25.59
C ALA A 346 6.41 13.56 24.08
N ASP A 347 7.47 12.87 23.68
CA ASP A 347 7.78 12.60 22.27
C ASP A 347 6.64 11.79 21.60
N ARG A 348 6.07 10.80 22.30
CA ARG A 348 4.94 10.02 21.79
C ARG A 348 3.71 10.89 21.56
N ALA A 349 3.37 11.77 22.50
CA ALA A 349 2.22 12.68 22.38
C ALA A 349 2.39 13.64 21.18
N TRP A 350 3.56 14.25 21.03
CA TRP A 350 3.86 15.16 19.92
C TRP A 350 3.80 14.44 18.56
N ARG A 351 4.42 13.27 18.45
CA ARG A 351 4.35 12.44 17.24
C ARG A 351 2.94 11.99 16.90
N THR A 352 2.14 11.67 17.92
CA THR A 352 0.72 11.31 17.73
C THR A 352 -0.05 12.49 17.13
N GLN A 353 0.20 13.72 17.60
CA GLN A 353 -0.41 14.91 17.02
C GLN A 353 0.01 15.09 15.56
N LEU A 354 1.31 15.08 15.26
CA LEU A 354 1.81 15.23 13.90
C LEU A 354 1.28 14.13 12.96
N MET A 355 1.18 12.89 13.44
CA MET A 355 0.66 11.78 12.64
C MET A 355 -0.84 11.95 12.35
N SER A 356 -1.61 12.45 13.32
CA SER A 356 -3.02 12.80 13.13
C SER A 356 -3.20 13.89 12.06
N GLU A 357 -2.38 14.94 12.13
CA GLU A 357 -2.37 16.03 11.14
C GLU A 357 -1.95 15.53 9.75
N ALA A 358 -0.91 14.69 9.67
CA ALA A 358 -0.48 14.06 8.42
C ALA A 358 -1.59 13.21 7.80
N ASN A 359 -2.30 12.40 8.60
CA ASN A 359 -3.44 11.59 8.16
C ASN A 359 -4.60 12.46 7.65
N ARG A 360 -4.87 13.60 8.29
CA ARG A 360 -5.89 14.55 7.84
C ARG A 360 -5.50 15.20 6.51
N ALA A 361 -4.27 15.71 6.41
CA ALA A 361 -3.75 16.34 5.19
C ALA A 361 -3.74 15.34 4.02
N TYR A 362 -3.31 14.11 4.26
CA TYR A 362 -3.33 13.05 3.26
C TYR A 362 -4.75 12.74 2.75
N ARG A 363 -5.73 12.60 3.64
CA ARG A 363 -7.15 12.39 3.26
C ARG A 363 -7.73 13.57 2.48
N ALA A 364 -7.26 14.79 2.75
CA ALA A 364 -7.62 15.98 1.98
C ALA A 364 -6.89 16.10 0.63
N GLY A 365 -5.86 15.29 0.38
CA GLY A 365 -4.97 15.50 -0.76
C GLY A 365 -4.17 16.80 -0.65
N ASP A 366 -4.01 17.34 0.55
CA ASP A 366 -3.39 18.64 0.81
C ASP A 366 -1.87 18.48 0.97
N GLU A 367 -1.16 18.69 -0.13
CA GLU A 367 0.30 18.63 -0.16
C GLU A 367 0.95 19.71 0.71
N ALA A 368 0.38 20.92 0.73
CA ALA A 368 0.94 22.04 1.50
C ALA A 368 0.87 21.76 3.00
N ALA A 369 -0.25 21.23 3.49
CA ALA A 369 -0.39 20.82 4.89
C ALA A 369 0.58 19.67 5.25
N LEU A 370 0.83 18.71 4.35
CA LEU A 370 1.87 17.69 4.58
C LEU A 370 3.27 18.30 4.66
N GLN A 371 3.59 19.29 3.83
CA GLN A 371 4.85 20.01 3.90
C GLN A 371 4.99 20.79 5.23
N GLU A 372 3.90 21.37 5.73
CA GLU A 372 3.87 22.03 7.04
C GLU A 372 4.15 21.04 8.18
N VAL A 373 3.52 19.87 8.18
CA VAL A 373 3.82 18.80 9.16
C VAL A 373 5.30 18.40 9.10
N ALA A 374 5.87 18.30 7.89
CA ALA A 374 7.29 18.01 7.72
C ALA A 374 8.19 19.13 8.27
N ALA A 375 7.79 20.39 8.14
CA ALA A 375 8.50 21.55 8.68
C ALA A 375 8.43 21.58 10.22
N LEU A 376 7.24 21.40 10.81
CA LEU A 376 7.05 21.32 12.27
C LEU A 376 7.92 20.21 12.88
N TRP A 377 8.03 19.05 12.22
CA TRP A 377 8.94 18.00 12.65
C TRP A 377 10.41 18.45 12.65
N GLN A 378 10.84 19.23 11.66
CA GLN A 378 12.22 19.73 11.60
C GLN A 378 12.52 20.74 12.71
N GLU A 379 11.56 21.63 13.00
CA GLU A 379 11.67 22.64 14.07
C GLU A 379 11.75 22.04 15.48
N GLY A 380 11.21 20.82 15.67
CA GLY A 380 11.21 20.14 16.96
C GLY A 380 10.07 20.61 17.89
N PRO A 381 9.87 19.93 19.03
CA PRO A 381 8.85 20.36 19.98
C PRO A 381 9.20 21.76 20.50
N GLU A 382 8.22 22.65 20.50
CA GLU A 382 8.35 24.05 20.95
C GLU A 382 9.39 24.89 20.17
N GLY A 383 9.74 24.49 18.94
CA GLY A 383 10.67 25.23 18.06
C GLY A 383 12.15 25.17 18.50
N ARG A 384 12.52 24.16 19.30
CA ARG A 384 13.82 24.05 19.98
C ARG A 384 14.74 22.94 19.47
N ARG A 385 14.71 22.57 18.18
CA ARG A 385 15.80 21.77 17.62
C ARG A 385 17.02 22.65 17.37
N GLU A 386 17.99 22.65 18.30
CA GLU A 386 19.35 23.09 17.99
C GLU A 386 19.93 22.25 16.83
N PRO A 387 20.76 22.83 15.95
CA PRO A 387 21.39 22.10 14.87
C PRO A 387 22.32 21.04 15.46
N LEU A 388 21.93 19.78 15.29
CA LEU A 388 22.66 18.52 15.52
C LEU A 388 24.11 18.71 16.01
N ALA A 389 24.31 18.71 17.33
CA ALA A 389 25.51 18.06 17.84
C ALA A 389 25.39 16.58 17.49
N GLU A 390 26.38 16.04 16.78
CA GLU A 390 26.51 14.64 16.34
C GLU A 390 26.67 13.65 17.51
N ASN A 391 25.80 13.73 18.51
CA ASN A 391 25.66 12.77 19.59
C ASN A 391 24.17 12.45 19.74
N VAL A 392 23.58 11.82 18.72
CA VAL A 392 22.39 10.98 18.95
C VAL A 392 22.86 9.92 19.93
N ALA A 393 22.51 10.06 21.21
CA ALA A 393 22.69 8.99 22.17
C ALA A 393 22.02 7.75 21.56
N VAL A 394 22.83 6.78 21.13
CA VAL A 394 22.33 5.54 20.55
C VAL A 394 21.32 4.99 21.55
N ALA A 395 20.06 4.90 21.14
CA ALA A 395 18.99 4.47 22.02
C ALA A 395 19.42 3.14 22.66
N SER A 396 19.31 3.05 23.98
CA SER A 396 19.74 1.86 24.71
C SER A 396 18.99 0.62 24.21
N ALA A 397 19.61 -0.56 24.26
CA ALA A 397 18.99 -1.83 23.86
C ALA A 397 17.55 -2.02 24.39
N PRO A 398 17.23 -1.71 25.67
CA PRO A 398 15.86 -1.82 26.18
C PRO A 398 14.88 -0.83 25.55
N THR A 399 15.36 0.33 25.09
CA THR A 399 14.53 1.31 24.38
C THR A 399 14.25 0.85 22.96
N LEU A 400 15.28 0.38 22.25
CA LEU A 400 15.13 -0.20 20.91
C LEU A 400 14.19 -1.41 20.92
N ALA A 401 14.35 -2.33 21.87
CA ALA A 401 13.47 -3.49 22.01
C ALA A 401 12.00 -3.09 22.25
N ARG A 402 11.74 -2.08 23.10
CA ARG A 402 10.38 -1.55 23.28
C ARG A 402 9.80 -0.94 22.00
N GLN A 403 10.60 -0.22 21.22
CA GLN A 403 10.17 0.36 19.95
C GLN A 403 9.86 -0.73 18.91
N VAL A 404 10.71 -1.77 18.82
CA VAL A 404 10.49 -2.94 17.97
C VAL A 404 9.17 -3.63 18.30
N GLU A 405 8.89 -3.90 19.58
CA GLU A 405 7.65 -4.54 20.00
C GLU A 405 6.41 -3.69 19.70
N ARG A 406 6.48 -2.37 19.92
CA ARG A 406 5.40 -1.45 19.55
C ARG A 406 5.13 -1.47 18.04
N MET A 407 6.18 -1.42 17.22
CA MET A 407 6.05 -1.47 15.76
C MET A 407 5.47 -2.78 15.26
N ARG A 408 5.90 -3.93 15.81
CA ARG A 408 5.30 -5.24 15.51
C ARG A 408 3.82 -5.27 15.85
N ALA A 409 3.44 -4.72 17.01
CA ALA A 409 2.04 -4.62 17.42
C ALA A 409 1.23 -3.74 16.47
N ARG A 410 1.79 -2.60 16.02
CA ARG A 410 1.12 -1.70 15.08
C ARG A 410 0.92 -2.33 13.70
N LEU A 411 1.90 -3.06 13.17
CA LEU A 411 1.72 -3.82 11.91
C LEU A 411 0.51 -4.76 11.99
N LEU A 412 0.42 -5.54 13.06
CA LEU A 412 -0.71 -6.45 13.27
C LEU A 412 -2.05 -5.73 13.43
N GLU A 413 -2.04 -4.55 14.04
CA GLU A 413 -3.24 -3.72 14.18
C GLU A 413 -3.72 -3.22 12.82
N ILE A 414 -2.83 -2.66 12.01
CA ILE A 414 -3.15 -2.18 10.65
C ILE A 414 -3.72 -3.32 9.79
N GLU A 415 -3.11 -4.51 9.83
CA GLU A 415 -3.61 -5.68 9.09
C GLU A 415 -5.04 -6.07 9.51
N ARG A 416 -5.35 -6.04 10.81
CA ARG A 416 -6.70 -6.30 11.32
C ARG A 416 -7.69 -5.23 10.90
N GLU A 417 -7.29 -3.96 10.92
CA GLU A 417 -8.11 -2.84 10.46
C GLU A 417 -8.44 -2.98 8.96
N LEU A 418 -7.45 -3.28 8.12
CA LEU A 418 -7.63 -3.56 6.70
C LEU A 418 -8.59 -4.74 6.48
N GLN A 419 -8.39 -5.86 7.19
CA GLN A 419 -9.27 -7.02 7.07
C GLN A 419 -10.72 -6.70 7.47
N LYS A 420 -10.91 -5.93 8.54
CA LYS A 420 -12.24 -5.50 8.98
C LYS A 420 -12.90 -4.58 7.96
N LEU A 421 -12.14 -3.67 7.36
CA LEU A 421 -12.62 -2.77 6.31
C LEU A 421 -13.07 -3.55 5.08
N PHE A 422 -12.24 -4.48 4.60
CA PHE A 422 -12.52 -5.27 3.40
C PHE A 422 -13.63 -6.31 3.59
N GLY A 423 -13.85 -6.78 4.82
CA GLY A 423 -14.95 -7.67 5.16
C GLY A 423 -16.29 -6.96 5.41
N SER A 424 -16.37 -5.64 5.23
CA SER A 424 -17.61 -4.90 5.47
C SER A 424 -18.55 -4.93 4.25
N ARG A 425 -19.87 -4.99 4.49
CA ARG A 425 -20.89 -4.93 3.41
C ARG A 425 -20.80 -3.67 2.57
N LEU A 426 -20.40 -2.56 3.19
CA LEU A 426 -20.21 -1.28 2.51
C LEU A 426 -19.06 -1.36 1.52
N TYR A 427 -17.99 -2.08 1.88
CA TYR A 427 -16.89 -2.35 1.00
C TYR A 427 -17.27 -3.30 -0.16
N GLU A 428 -18.09 -4.33 0.09
CA GLU A 428 -18.64 -5.16 -0.99
C GLU A 428 -19.43 -4.32 -2.01
N LEU A 429 -20.26 -3.39 -1.54
CA LEU A 429 -20.97 -2.46 -2.41
C LEU A 429 -20.02 -1.49 -3.13
N PHE A 430 -18.97 -1.00 -2.47
CA PHE A 430 -17.93 -0.17 -3.08
C PHE A 430 -17.27 -0.88 -4.26
N ILE A 431 -16.88 -2.15 -4.10
CA ILE A 431 -16.30 -2.97 -5.18
C ILE A 431 -17.30 -3.18 -6.32
N ALA A 432 -18.56 -3.50 -6.02
CA ALA A 432 -19.61 -3.66 -7.02
C ALA A 432 -19.85 -2.36 -7.82
N ALA A 433 -19.87 -1.21 -7.14
CA ALA A 433 -20.02 0.10 -7.78
C ALA A 433 -18.82 0.44 -8.68
N ARG A 434 -17.60 0.10 -8.25
CA ARG A 434 -16.38 0.27 -9.07
C ARG A 434 -16.44 -0.60 -10.32
N GLN A 435 -16.89 -1.85 -10.20
CA GLN A 435 -17.06 -2.76 -11.33
C GLN A 435 -18.12 -2.26 -12.31
N ALA A 436 -19.26 -1.75 -11.83
CA ALA A 436 -20.28 -1.13 -12.67
C ALA A 436 -19.73 0.10 -13.42
N ARG A 437 -18.97 0.97 -12.73
CA ARG A 437 -18.34 2.16 -13.34
C ARG A 437 -17.45 1.80 -14.52
N ARG A 438 -16.72 0.69 -14.44
CA ARG A 438 -15.90 0.18 -15.56
C ARG A 438 -16.71 -0.26 -16.76
N GLN A 439 -17.94 -0.70 -16.54
CA GLN A 439 -18.89 -1.05 -17.61
C GLN A 439 -19.64 0.19 -18.13
N GLY A 440 -19.24 1.40 -17.73
CA GLY A 440 -19.92 2.65 -18.08
C GLY A 440 -21.23 2.88 -17.35
N ARG A 441 -21.47 2.13 -16.25
CA ARG A 441 -22.71 2.17 -15.46
C ARG A 441 -22.50 2.86 -14.12
N ASP A 442 -23.54 3.49 -13.60
CA ASP A 442 -23.52 4.10 -12.27
C ASP A 442 -24.46 3.37 -11.34
N LEU A 443 -23.91 2.41 -10.57
CA LEU A 443 -24.69 1.55 -9.70
C LEU A 443 -25.49 2.35 -8.65
N LEU A 444 -24.91 3.42 -8.08
CA LEU A 444 -25.59 4.23 -7.08
C LEU A 444 -26.73 5.04 -7.68
N ALA A 445 -26.56 5.55 -8.90
CA ALA A 445 -27.64 6.21 -9.63
C ALA A 445 -28.77 5.23 -9.98
N GLU A 446 -28.44 4.03 -10.48
CA GLU A 446 -29.43 2.98 -10.77
C GLU A 446 -30.22 2.56 -9.50
N MET A 447 -29.55 2.48 -8.35
CA MET A 447 -30.21 2.22 -7.06
C MET A 447 -31.14 3.37 -6.67
N ALA A 448 -30.70 4.62 -6.86
CA ALA A 448 -31.51 5.79 -6.58
C ALA A 448 -32.77 5.84 -7.46
N GLU A 449 -32.65 5.57 -8.76
CA GLU A 449 -33.79 5.51 -9.70
C GLU A 449 -34.82 4.44 -9.29
N LYS A 450 -34.37 3.25 -8.90
CA LYS A 450 -35.27 2.19 -8.42
C LYS A 450 -36.02 2.59 -7.15
N LEU A 451 -35.36 3.31 -6.24
CA LEU A 451 -36.00 3.83 -5.03
C LEU A 451 -37.03 4.91 -5.37
N ASP A 452 -36.71 5.82 -6.29
CA ASP A 452 -37.61 6.87 -6.77
C ASP A 452 -38.87 6.28 -7.42
N ASP A 453 -38.73 5.21 -8.21
CA ASP A 453 -39.87 4.52 -8.81
C ASP A 453 -40.73 3.79 -7.77
N THR A 454 -40.10 3.16 -6.77
CA THR A 454 -40.82 2.53 -5.64
C THR A 454 -41.58 3.57 -4.83
N LEU A 455 -40.97 4.72 -4.57
CA LEU A 455 -41.60 5.86 -3.88
C LEU A 455 -42.83 6.36 -4.65
N LYS A 456 -42.73 6.54 -5.98
CA LYS A 456 -43.86 6.93 -6.82
C LYS A 456 -45.00 5.91 -6.77
N GLN A 457 -44.68 4.61 -6.84
CA GLN A 457 -45.69 3.54 -6.75
C GLN A 457 -46.42 3.56 -5.41
N LEU A 458 -45.69 3.72 -4.30
CA LEU A 458 -46.30 3.84 -2.96
C LEU A 458 -47.18 5.09 -2.84
N GLN A 459 -46.75 6.22 -3.39
CA GLN A 459 -47.56 7.45 -3.41
C GLN A 459 -48.84 7.28 -4.24
N GLN A 460 -48.78 6.58 -5.38
CA GLN A 460 -49.96 6.26 -6.18
C GLN A 460 -50.92 5.31 -5.45
N GLN A 461 -50.40 4.28 -4.77
CA GLN A 461 -51.21 3.40 -3.93
C GLN A 461 -51.90 4.19 -2.82
N PHE A 462 -51.18 5.08 -2.15
CA PHE A 462 -51.73 5.95 -1.11
C PHE A 462 -52.86 6.84 -1.67
N ALA A 463 -52.65 7.48 -2.82
CA ALA A 463 -53.66 8.31 -3.49
C ALA A 463 -54.89 7.52 -3.99
N ALA A 464 -54.74 6.22 -4.26
CA ALA A 464 -55.85 5.35 -4.63
C ALA A 464 -56.58 4.74 -3.41
N SER A 465 -55.98 4.82 -2.21
CA SER A 465 -56.50 4.27 -0.95
C SER A 465 -57.12 5.33 -0.03
N ALA A 466 -56.82 6.61 -0.28
CA ALA A 466 -57.45 7.79 0.31
C ALA A 466 -58.74 8.12 -0.46
#